data_AF-K3WLX8-F1
#
_entry.id   AF-K3WLX8-F1
#
_cell.length_a   1.000
_cell.length_b   1.000
_cell.length_c   1.000
_cell.angle_alpha   90.00
_cell.angle_beta   90.00
_cell.angle_gamma   90.00
#
_symmetry.space_group_name_H-M   'P 1'
#
loop_
_entity.id
_entity.type
_entity.pdbx_description
1 polymer ?
#
loop_
_entity_poly.entity_id
_entity_poly.type
_entity_poly.pdbx_seq_one_letter_code
_entity_poly.pdbx_strand_id
1 'polypeptide(L)'
;MDMWRLQYSMQCNPQFPSRPSTVKELLKRKKTQSHQESKAAFDDIGAGTMVDFVHSDQTIQQIVDCMFGEKTESGLKHRADMLLCLGFSSRGDSIRKLRLPNIGLISFADEGVCGAKLLRCVWRKPKRNQFGNIEETALMRHREAQRCPFDALALYFFSRWHVGDEPWPDFSDRSTWYPIYVLKGANAVTKSTYPQQYAAMNEVYRILGVQSSVKTQPGRKQASAAENKGASASSVDRQSHWATKSRVGAYAKHSIPFDCDLDQNQADIIYHVLC
;
A
#
# COMPACT_ATOMS: atom_id res chain seq x y z
N MET A 1 -8.21 -22.51 5.85
CA MET A 1 -8.36 -23.21 7.14
C MET A 1 -7.79 -24.61 6.94
N ASP A 2 -6.87 -25.09 7.78
CA ASP A 2 -6.31 -26.44 7.65
C ASP A 2 -7.29 -27.44 8.25
N MET A 3 -8.07 -28.13 7.40
CA MET A 3 -9.10 -29.07 7.86
C MET A 3 -8.55 -30.14 8.80
N TRP A 4 -7.29 -30.55 8.62
CA TRP A 4 -6.66 -31.54 9.48
C TRP A 4 -6.48 -31.02 10.92
N ARG A 5 -6.00 -29.78 11.07
CA ARG A 5 -5.84 -29.15 12.38
C ARG A 5 -7.19 -28.92 13.06
N LEU A 6 -8.22 -28.61 12.27
CA LEU A 6 -9.59 -28.47 12.75
C LEU A 6 -10.14 -29.81 13.27
N GLN A 7 -10.01 -30.89 12.49
CA GLN A 7 -10.43 -32.24 12.87
C GLN A 7 -9.72 -32.75 14.13
N TYR A 8 -8.41 -32.49 14.25
CA TYR A 8 -7.64 -32.81 15.45
C TYR A 8 -8.14 -32.00 16.67
N SER A 9 -8.36 -30.69 16.51
CA SER A 9 -8.89 -29.84 17.59
C SER A 9 -10.31 -30.21 18.03
N MET A 10 -11.11 -30.76 17.13
CA MET A 10 -12.46 -31.26 17.40
C MET A 10 -12.47 -32.70 17.91
N GLN A 11 -11.30 -33.32 18.14
CA GLN A 11 -11.14 -34.73 18.52
C GLN A 11 -11.83 -35.73 17.56
N CYS A 12 -12.17 -35.30 16.35
CA CYS A 12 -12.79 -36.15 15.33
C CYS A 12 -11.80 -37.10 14.67
N ASN A 13 -10.49 -36.92 14.90
CA ASN A 13 -9.45 -37.83 14.42
C ASN A 13 -8.33 -38.03 15.48
N PRO A 14 -8.60 -38.76 16.56
CA PRO A 14 -7.68 -38.88 17.70
C PRO A 14 -6.48 -39.81 17.44
N GLN A 15 -6.52 -40.64 16.39
CA GLN A 15 -5.49 -41.65 16.12
C GLN A 15 -4.24 -41.12 15.38
N PHE A 16 -4.31 -39.93 14.78
CA PHE A 16 -3.21 -39.39 13.96
C PHE A 16 -2.80 -37.99 14.44
N PRO A 17 -1.93 -37.88 15.47
CA PRO A 17 -1.42 -36.58 15.95
C PRO A 17 -0.52 -35.89 14.92
N SER A 18 -0.03 -36.62 13.91
CA SER A 18 0.72 -36.07 12.78
C SER A 18 0.00 -36.38 11.45
N ARG A 19 0.13 -35.46 10.49
CA ARG A 19 -0.46 -35.63 9.16
C ARG A 19 0.11 -36.90 8.49
N PRO A 20 -0.73 -37.83 8.01
CA PRO A 20 -0.31 -39.07 7.36
C PRO A 20 0.65 -38.81 6.19
N SER A 21 1.57 -39.75 5.95
CA SER A 21 2.51 -39.71 4.84
C SER A 21 1.81 -39.55 3.49
N THR A 22 0.68 -40.22 3.29
CA THR A 22 -0.17 -40.15 2.09
C THR A 22 -0.67 -38.74 1.79
N VAL A 23 -1.10 -37.98 2.80
CA VAL A 23 -1.54 -36.59 2.62
C VAL A 23 -0.35 -35.67 2.32
N LYS A 24 0.82 -35.93 2.94
CA LYS A 24 2.05 -35.20 2.62
C LYS A 24 2.47 -35.43 1.17
N GLU A 25 2.39 -36.68 0.69
CA GLU A 25 2.67 -37.05 -0.70
C GLU A 25 1.69 -36.43 -1.68
N LEU A 26 0.39 -36.41 -1.38
CA LEU A 26 -0.61 -35.74 -2.21
C LEU A 26 -0.31 -34.25 -2.38
N LEU A 27 0.04 -33.56 -1.28
CA LEU A 27 0.41 -32.15 -1.32
C LEU A 27 1.72 -31.92 -2.07
N LYS A 28 2.69 -32.84 -1.94
CA LYS A 28 3.93 -32.80 -2.71
C LYS A 28 3.64 -32.95 -4.21
N ARG A 29 2.84 -33.95 -4.60
CA ARG A 29 2.40 -34.17 -5.99
C ARG A 29 1.69 -32.94 -6.55
N LYS A 30 0.75 -32.35 -5.79
CA LYS A 30 0.06 -31.12 -6.22
C LYS A 30 1.03 -29.96 -6.46
N LYS A 31 2.04 -29.77 -5.60
CA LYS A 31 3.08 -28.75 -5.81
C LYS A 31 3.93 -29.05 -7.05
N THR A 32 4.35 -30.30 -7.23
CA THR A 32 5.15 -30.72 -8.40
C THR A 32 4.35 -30.55 -9.69
N GLN A 33 3.09 -30.95 -9.70
CA GLN A 33 2.18 -30.81 -10.85
C GLN A 33 1.99 -29.33 -11.21
N SER A 34 1.72 -28.47 -10.22
CA SER A 34 1.61 -27.03 -10.46
C SER A 34 2.88 -26.43 -11.05
N HIS A 35 4.06 -26.91 -10.64
CA HIS A 35 5.34 -26.48 -11.23
C HIS A 35 5.52 -27.00 -12.67
N GLN A 36 5.12 -28.25 -12.96
CA GLN A 36 5.15 -28.81 -14.31
C GLN A 36 4.20 -28.09 -15.27
N GLU A 37 2.98 -27.79 -14.80
CA GLU A 37 1.98 -27.00 -15.55
C GLU A 37 2.51 -25.60 -15.85
N SER A 38 3.07 -24.91 -14.83
CA SER A 38 3.67 -23.59 -14.99
C SER A 38 4.84 -23.59 -15.99
N LYS A 39 5.70 -24.62 -15.92
CA LYS A 39 6.79 -24.82 -16.89
C LYS A 39 6.27 -25.09 -18.31
N ALA A 40 5.21 -25.89 -18.45
CA ALA A 40 4.60 -26.17 -19.74
C ALA A 40 3.87 -24.95 -20.34
N ALA A 41 3.34 -24.08 -19.49
CA ALA A 41 2.73 -22.81 -19.88
C ALA A 41 3.78 -21.71 -20.20
N PHE A 42 5.07 -21.99 -19.99
CA PHE A 42 6.15 -21.02 -20.10
C PHE A 42 5.92 -19.77 -19.24
N ASP A 43 5.38 -19.97 -18.03
CA ASP A 43 5.21 -18.88 -17.08
C ASP A 43 6.55 -18.21 -16.78
N ASP A 44 6.54 -16.89 -16.63
CA ASP A 44 7.72 -16.11 -16.30
C ASP A 44 8.35 -16.58 -14.98
N ILE A 45 9.60 -17.06 -15.04
CA ILE A 45 10.38 -17.52 -13.89
C ILE A 45 10.71 -16.35 -12.94
N GLY A 46 10.76 -15.12 -13.48
CA GLY A 46 10.91 -13.90 -12.72
C GLY A 46 9.66 -13.53 -11.92
N ALA A 47 8.48 -14.06 -12.28
CA ALA A 47 7.25 -13.80 -11.55
C ALA A 47 7.39 -14.26 -10.10
N GLY A 48 6.99 -13.42 -9.16
CA GLY A 48 7.14 -13.73 -7.75
C GLY A 48 8.48 -13.31 -7.14
N THR A 49 9.45 -12.83 -7.94
CA THR A 49 10.81 -12.43 -7.51
C THR A 49 10.96 -10.91 -7.43
N MET A 50 12.14 -10.43 -6.98
CA MET A 50 12.42 -8.99 -6.89
C MET A 50 12.22 -8.24 -8.22
N VAL A 51 12.54 -8.89 -9.36
CA VAL A 51 12.43 -8.31 -10.71
C VAL A 51 10.98 -8.02 -11.10
N ASP A 52 10.04 -8.83 -10.60
CA ASP A 52 8.60 -8.68 -10.87
C ASP A 52 7.95 -7.54 -10.06
N PHE A 53 8.64 -7.03 -9.03
CA PHE A 53 8.03 -6.12 -8.06
C PHE A 53 8.70 -4.76 -7.90
N VAL A 54 9.99 -4.65 -8.24
CA VAL A 54 10.74 -3.41 -8.09
C VAL A 54 10.74 -2.70 -9.43
N HIS A 55 9.78 -1.80 -9.60
CA HIS A 55 9.78 -0.89 -10.74
C HIS A 55 10.94 0.09 -10.59
N SER A 56 11.61 0.38 -11.71
CA SER A 56 12.57 1.49 -11.75
C SER A 56 11.83 2.82 -11.55
N ASP A 57 12.54 3.84 -11.10
CA ASP A 57 12.00 5.19 -10.95
C ASP A 57 11.40 5.70 -12.27
N GLN A 58 12.03 5.37 -13.40
CA GLN A 58 11.52 5.71 -14.74
C GLN A 58 10.19 5.00 -15.04
N THR A 59 10.06 3.71 -14.70
CA THR A 59 8.79 2.98 -14.88
C THR A 59 7.70 3.55 -13.99
N ILE A 60 8.02 3.91 -12.74
CA ILE A 60 7.06 4.58 -11.84
C ILE A 60 6.61 5.91 -12.43
N GLN A 61 7.55 6.71 -12.94
CA GLN A 61 7.26 7.98 -13.62
C GLN A 61 6.31 7.76 -14.81
N GLN A 62 6.60 6.81 -15.68
CA GLN A 62 5.74 6.48 -16.82
C GLN A 62 4.34 6.04 -16.40
N ILE A 63 4.21 5.26 -15.33
CA ILE A 63 2.91 4.83 -14.78
C ILE A 63 2.11 6.05 -14.29
N VAL A 64 2.72 6.93 -13.49
CA VAL A 64 2.00 8.10 -12.96
C VAL A 64 1.66 9.11 -14.05
N ASP A 65 2.52 9.28 -15.05
CA ASP A 65 2.27 10.16 -16.21
C ASP A 65 1.15 9.61 -17.10
N CYS A 66 1.11 8.29 -17.31
CA CYS A 66 0.01 7.65 -18.02
C CYS A 66 -1.34 7.91 -17.34
N MET A 67 -1.40 7.75 -16.00
CA MET A 67 -2.61 8.01 -15.22
C MET A 67 -3.00 9.49 -15.22
N PHE A 68 -2.01 10.39 -15.11
CA PHE A 68 -2.24 11.84 -15.18
C PHE A 68 -2.74 12.26 -16.58
N GLY A 69 -2.19 11.64 -17.62
CA GLY A 69 -2.53 11.86 -19.03
C GLY A 69 -3.95 11.49 -19.41
N GLU A 70 -4.66 10.68 -18.60
CA GLU A 70 -6.09 10.41 -18.79
C GLU A 70 -6.94 11.70 -18.69
N LYS A 71 -6.47 12.72 -17.97
CA LYS A 71 -7.17 14.01 -17.77
C LYS A 71 -8.61 13.84 -17.23
N THR A 72 -8.82 12.82 -16.40
CA THR A 72 -10.09 12.56 -15.72
C THR A 72 -9.91 12.53 -14.20
N GLU A 73 -11.00 12.73 -13.44
CA GLU A 73 -11.00 12.54 -11.98
C GLU A 73 -10.52 11.12 -11.61
N SER A 74 -10.87 10.12 -12.44
CA SER A 74 -10.48 8.73 -12.23
C SER A 74 -8.98 8.52 -12.40
N GLY A 75 -8.37 9.12 -13.43
CA GLY A 75 -6.91 9.08 -13.62
C GLY A 75 -6.16 9.70 -12.45
N LEU A 76 -6.62 10.87 -11.98
CA LEU A 76 -6.06 11.51 -10.78
C LEU A 76 -6.21 10.65 -9.52
N LYS A 77 -7.36 10.00 -9.34
CA LYS A 77 -7.60 9.05 -8.25
C LYS A 77 -6.65 7.86 -8.32
N HIS A 78 -6.43 7.29 -9.50
CA HIS A 78 -5.52 6.15 -9.68
C HIS A 78 -4.06 6.55 -9.44
N ARG A 79 -3.66 7.74 -9.89
CA ARG A 79 -2.34 8.30 -9.58
C ARG A 79 -2.15 8.48 -8.06
N ALA A 80 -3.14 9.05 -7.37
CA ALA A 80 -3.11 9.19 -5.92
C ALA A 80 -3.07 7.82 -5.22
N ASP A 81 -3.86 6.85 -5.66
CA ASP A 81 -3.84 5.47 -5.14
C ASP A 81 -2.46 4.82 -5.26
N MET A 82 -1.83 4.92 -6.44
CA MET A 82 -0.50 4.39 -6.69
C MET A 82 0.54 5.03 -5.77
N LEU A 83 0.61 6.37 -5.75
CA LEU A 83 1.60 7.10 -4.98
C LEU A 83 1.42 6.96 -3.46
N LEU A 84 0.17 6.88 -2.98
CA LEU A 84 -0.11 6.56 -1.58
C LEU A 84 0.26 5.11 -1.24
N CYS A 85 0.02 4.16 -2.15
CA CYS A 85 0.49 2.78 -1.96
C CYS A 85 2.01 2.76 -1.81
N LEU A 86 2.74 3.44 -2.71
CA LEU A 86 4.20 3.51 -2.68
C LEU A 86 4.71 4.17 -1.41
N GLY A 87 4.27 5.40 -1.10
CA GLY A 87 4.77 6.16 0.03
C GLY A 87 4.45 5.54 1.40
N PHE A 88 3.28 4.91 1.56
CA PHE A 88 2.96 4.17 2.79
C PHE A 88 3.40 2.71 2.78
N SER A 89 4.17 2.25 1.77
CA SER A 89 4.52 0.82 1.63
C SER A 89 3.32 -0.13 1.77
N SER A 90 2.15 0.34 1.32
CA SER A 90 0.87 -0.23 1.70
C SER A 90 0.29 -1.11 0.61
N ARG A 91 -0.70 -1.93 0.99
CA ARG A 91 -1.53 -2.67 0.04
C ARG A 91 -2.61 -1.72 -0.49
N GLY A 92 -3.02 -1.88 -1.74
CA GLY A 92 -4.19 -1.18 -2.28
C GLY A 92 -5.45 -1.40 -1.45
N ASP A 93 -5.60 -2.56 -0.79
CA ASP A 93 -6.72 -2.78 0.14
C ASP A 93 -6.74 -1.85 1.35
N SER A 94 -5.56 -1.46 1.85
CA SER A 94 -5.46 -0.48 2.92
C SER A 94 -5.83 0.91 2.39
N ILE A 95 -5.28 1.31 1.24
CA ILE A 95 -5.53 2.61 0.62
C ILE A 95 -7.01 2.80 0.28
N ARG A 96 -7.66 1.81 -0.35
CA ARG A 96 -9.11 1.86 -0.67
C ARG A 96 -9.99 2.00 0.57
N LYS A 97 -9.50 1.65 1.76
CA LYS A 97 -10.25 1.76 3.02
C LYS A 97 -10.03 3.08 3.74
N LEU A 98 -9.12 3.94 3.26
CA LEU A 98 -8.85 5.23 3.87
C LEU A 98 -10.07 6.14 3.80
N ARG A 99 -10.40 6.72 4.95
CA ARG A 99 -11.40 7.77 5.10
C ARG A 99 -10.72 9.08 5.50
N LEU A 100 -11.38 10.21 5.29
CA LEU A 100 -10.86 11.51 5.66
C LEU A 100 -10.30 11.57 7.11
N PRO A 101 -10.95 11.01 8.15
CA PRO A 101 -10.38 11.05 9.51
C PRO A 101 -9.12 10.19 9.69
N ASN A 102 -8.78 9.32 8.73
CA ASN A 102 -7.55 8.55 8.80
C ASN A 102 -6.32 9.39 8.45
N ILE A 103 -6.47 10.45 7.66
CA ILE A 103 -5.35 11.26 7.17
C ILE A 103 -5.27 12.59 7.92
N GLY A 104 -4.06 13.11 8.07
CA GLY A 104 -3.82 14.42 8.66
C GLY A 104 -2.41 14.90 8.37
N LEU A 105 -2.12 16.15 8.74
CA LEU A 105 -0.80 16.73 8.63
C LEU A 105 -0.16 16.82 10.01
N ILE A 106 1.12 16.44 10.10
CA ILE A 106 1.98 16.74 11.24
C ILE A 106 3.06 17.72 10.76
N SER A 107 3.32 18.76 11.54
CA SER A 107 4.35 19.76 11.25
C SER A 107 5.48 19.67 12.28
N PHE A 108 6.71 19.77 11.80
CA PHE A 108 7.94 19.83 12.58
C PHE A 108 8.62 21.16 12.25
N ALA A 109 8.39 22.18 13.06
CA ALA A 109 8.85 23.54 12.77
C ALA A 109 10.38 23.65 12.76
N ASP A 110 11.05 22.86 13.61
CA ASP A 110 12.50 22.89 13.81
C ASP A 110 13.27 21.94 12.89
N GLU A 111 12.58 21.22 11.99
CA GLU A 111 13.18 20.25 11.07
C GLU A 111 13.30 20.82 9.65
N GLY A 112 14.48 20.68 9.04
CA GLY A 112 14.77 21.21 7.70
C GLY A 112 14.87 22.73 7.64
N VAL A 113 14.94 23.30 6.42
CA VAL A 113 15.19 24.75 6.23
C VAL A 113 13.95 25.61 6.52
N CYS A 114 12.74 25.07 6.35
CA CYS A 114 11.47 25.82 6.51
C CYS A 114 10.41 25.05 7.31
N GLY A 115 10.84 24.12 8.16
CA GLY A 115 9.95 23.16 8.80
C GLY A 115 9.54 22.01 7.86
N ALA A 116 9.40 20.81 8.41
CA ALA A 116 8.95 19.63 7.69
C ALA A 116 7.44 19.39 7.92
N LYS A 117 6.74 18.96 6.87
CA LYS A 117 5.33 18.54 6.96
C LYS A 117 5.20 17.11 6.45
N LEU A 118 4.54 16.27 7.24
CA LEU A 118 4.31 14.87 6.93
C LEU A 118 2.81 14.60 6.78
N LEU A 119 2.46 13.77 5.79
CA LEU A 119 1.12 13.24 5.66
C LEU A 119 1.03 12.01 6.57
N ARG A 120 0.37 12.19 7.71
CA ARG A 120 0.14 11.14 8.70
C ARG A 120 -1.11 10.35 8.33
N CYS A 121 -1.03 9.04 8.48
CA CYS A 121 -2.16 8.14 8.36
C CYS A 121 -2.32 7.25 9.60
N VAL A 122 -3.56 7.12 10.07
CA VAL A 122 -3.93 6.29 11.23
C VAL A 122 -4.73 5.07 10.80
N TRP A 123 -4.26 3.90 11.23
CA TRP A 123 -4.82 2.61 10.90
C TRP A 123 -5.34 1.95 12.17
N ARG A 124 -6.64 1.64 12.20
CA ARG A 124 -7.28 0.92 13.32
C ARG A 124 -7.65 -0.52 13.02
N LYS A 125 -7.78 -0.90 11.74
CA LYS A 125 -8.11 -2.28 11.33
C LYS A 125 -7.37 -2.70 10.05
N PRO A 126 -6.03 -2.56 9.96
CA PRO A 126 -5.29 -3.21 8.87
C PRO A 126 -5.46 -4.74 8.96
N LYS A 127 -5.28 -5.44 7.83
CA LYS A 127 -5.58 -6.88 7.67
C LYS A 127 -4.98 -7.80 8.75
N ARG A 128 -3.85 -7.42 9.37
CA ARG A 128 -3.16 -8.20 10.41
C ARG A 128 -3.48 -7.76 11.84
N ASN A 129 -4.15 -6.64 12.01
CA ASN A 129 -4.47 -6.06 13.30
C ASN A 129 -5.87 -6.50 13.76
N GLN A 130 -5.90 -7.71 14.30
CA GLN A 130 -7.15 -8.33 14.77
C GLN A 130 -7.72 -7.64 16.02
N PHE A 131 -6.87 -6.97 16.81
CA PHE A 131 -7.22 -6.39 18.10
C PHE A 131 -7.57 -4.89 18.05
N GLY A 132 -7.51 -4.27 16.87
CA GLY A 132 -7.86 -2.86 16.73
C GLY A 132 -6.80 -1.88 17.24
N ASN A 133 -5.54 -2.31 17.33
CA ASN A 133 -4.44 -1.46 17.77
C ASN A 133 -4.32 -0.21 16.89
N ILE A 134 -3.89 0.90 17.47
CA ILE A 134 -3.60 2.11 16.70
C ILE A 134 -2.22 1.92 16.08
N GLU A 135 -2.16 1.91 14.76
CA GLU A 135 -0.93 1.96 13.98
C GLU A 135 -0.89 3.29 13.24
N GLU A 136 0.25 3.95 13.23
CA GLU A 136 0.44 5.23 12.56
C GLU A 136 1.61 5.12 11.59
N THR A 137 1.42 5.67 10.40
CA THR A 137 2.46 5.86 9.39
C THR A 137 2.46 7.31 8.98
N ALA A 138 3.58 7.79 8.46
CA ALA A 138 3.64 9.07 7.80
C ALA A 138 4.41 8.92 6.49
N LEU A 139 4.35 9.95 5.65
CA LEU A 139 5.21 10.08 4.50
C LEU A 139 5.61 11.54 4.30
N MET A 140 6.82 11.75 3.78
CA MET A 140 7.34 13.05 3.39
C MET A 140 6.86 13.45 1.99
N ARG A 141 7.01 14.74 1.67
CA ARG A 141 6.88 15.19 0.28
C ARG A 141 8.03 14.59 -0.54
N HIS A 142 7.70 14.06 -1.70
CA HIS A 142 8.70 13.68 -2.70
C HIS A 142 9.32 14.96 -3.29
N ARG A 143 10.63 14.92 -3.60
CA ARG A 143 11.36 16.05 -4.21
C ARG A 143 10.72 16.51 -5.53
N GLU A 144 10.31 15.55 -6.34
CA GLU A 144 9.58 15.80 -7.58
C GLU A 144 8.07 15.80 -7.36
N ALA A 145 7.40 16.89 -7.75
CA ALA A 145 5.96 17.06 -7.58
C ALA A 145 5.15 15.97 -8.30
N GLN A 146 5.57 15.54 -9.50
CA GLN A 146 4.87 14.51 -10.28
C GLN A 146 4.87 13.12 -9.62
N ARG A 147 5.81 12.87 -8.70
CA ARG A 147 5.87 11.63 -7.92
C ARG A 147 5.43 11.83 -6.47
N CYS A 148 4.99 13.04 -6.10
CA CYS A 148 4.65 13.38 -4.74
C CYS A 148 3.23 12.92 -4.39
N PRO A 149 3.05 12.08 -3.34
CA PRO A 149 1.71 11.67 -2.90
C PRO A 149 0.85 12.85 -2.43
N PHE A 150 1.46 13.92 -1.90
CA PHE A 150 0.74 15.15 -1.53
C PHE A 150 0.15 15.85 -2.75
N ASP A 151 0.95 16.02 -3.80
CA ASP A 151 0.52 16.65 -5.05
C ASP A 151 -0.61 15.84 -5.69
N ALA A 152 -0.44 14.53 -5.78
CA ALA A 152 -1.46 13.65 -6.33
C ALA A 152 -2.78 13.71 -5.57
N LEU A 153 -2.72 13.74 -4.24
CA LEU A 153 -3.92 13.87 -3.41
C LEU A 153 -4.55 15.26 -3.55
N ALA A 154 -3.75 16.32 -3.58
CA ALA A 154 -4.23 17.69 -3.74
C ALA A 154 -4.93 17.90 -5.08
N LEU A 155 -4.34 17.45 -6.19
CA LEU A 155 -4.94 17.53 -7.52
C LEU A 155 -6.23 16.71 -7.62
N TYR A 156 -6.24 15.51 -7.04
CA TYR A 156 -7.45 14.70 -6.97
C TYR A 156 -8.55 15.39 -6.15
N PHE A 157 -8.25 15.93 -4.97
CA PHE A 157 -9.21 16.66 -4.14
C PHE A 157 -9.74 17.93 -4.81
N PHE A 158 -8.87 18.67 -5.50
CA PHE A 158 -9.26 19.82 -6.31
C PHE A 158 -10.23 19.38 -7.42
N SER A 159 -9.88 18.34 -8.19
CA SER A 159 -10.77 17.81 -9.22
C SER A 159 -12.11 17.32 -8.64
N ARG A 160 -12.10 16.71 -7.46
CA ARG A 160 -13.27 16.11 -6.83
C ARG A 160 -14.27 17.15 -6.31
N TRP A 161 -13.79 18.16 -5.58
CA TRP A 161 -14.66 19.09 -4.85
C TRP A 161 -14.72 20.51 -5.43
N HIS A 162 -13.71 20.92 -6.20
CA HIS A 162 -13.70 22.25 -6.81
C HIS A 162 -14.17 22.23 -8.26
N VAL A 163 -13.78 21.20 -9.02
CA VAL A 163 -14.15 21.05 -10.44
C VAL A 163 -15.38 20.16 -10.61
N GLY A 164 -15.46 19.07 -9.84
CA GLY A 164 -16.56 18.12 -9.91
C GLY A 164 -17.81 18.56 -9.15
N ASP A 165 -18.89 17.80 -9.33
CA ASP A 165 -20.20 18.08 -8.72
C ASP A 165 -20.32 17.63 -7.24
N GLU A 166 -19.26 17.08 -6.65
CA GLU A 166 -19.32 16.65 -5.26
C GLU A 166 -19.16 17.85 -4.33
N PRO A 167 -20.12 18.11 -3.41
CA PRO A 167 -20.02 19.22 -2.49
C PRO A 167 -18.81 19.05 -1.56
N TRP A 168 -18.25 20.18 -1.14
CA TRP A 168 -17.19 20.19 -0.12
C TRP A 168 -17.69 19.51 1.17
N PRO A 169 -16.86 18.68 1.84
CA PRO A 169 -17.25 18.01 3.07
C PRO A 169 -17.66 18.98 4.17
N ASP A 170 -18.80 18.72 4.83
CA ASP A 170 -19.17 19.40 6.05
C ASP A 170 -18.32 18.88 7.22
N PHE A 171 -17.56 19.76 7.85
CA PHE A 171 -16.72 19.44 9.01
C PHE A 171 -17.37 19.79 10.35
N SER A 172 -18.63 20.24 10.35
CA SER A 172 -19.33 20.69 11.56
C SER A 172 -19.61 19.56 12.55
N ASP A 173 -19.91 18.35 12.07
CA ASP A 173 -20.09 17.17 12.92
C ASP A 173 -19.28 15.96 12.41
N ARG A 174 -18.79 15.13 13.32
CA ARG A 174 -17.97 13.97 12.93
C ARG A 174 -18.75 12.96 12.09
N SER A 175 -20.06 12.81 12.31
CA SER A 175 -20.89 11.86 11.57
C SER A 175 -21.01 12.22 10.09
N THR A 176 -20.85 13.49 9.71
CA THR A 176 -21.01 13.95 8.33
C THR A 176 -19.77 13.68 7.47
N TRP A 177 -18.55 13.73 8.03
CA TRP A 177 -17.31 13.53 7.26
C TRP A 177 -16.52 12.25 7.58
N TYR A 178 -16.71 11.62 8.74
CA TYR A 178 -16.02 10.35 9.06
C TYR A 178 -16.30 9.20 8.08
N PRO A 179 -17.50 9.09 7.46
CA PRO A 179 -17.77 8.06 6.47
C PRO A 179 -17.12 8.31 5.09
N ILE A 180 -16.66 9.53 4.82
CA ILE A 180 -16.16 9.92 3.50
C ILE A 180 -14.82 9.25 3.22
N TYR A 181 -14.73 8.52 2.11
CA TYR A 181 -13.50 7.88 1.67
C TYR A 181 -12.54 8.90 1.06
N VAL A 182 -11.23 8.73 1.34
CA VAL A 182 -10.17 9.51 0.70
C VAL A 182 -10.25 9.31 -0.81
N LEU A 183 -10.23 8.06 -1.26
CA LEU A 183 -10.42 7.70 -2.67
C LEU A 183 -11.78 7.03 -2.84
N LYS A 184 -12.75 7.78 -3.40
CA LYS A 184 -14.14 7.33 -3.47
C LYS A 184 -14.36 6.21 -4.51
N GLY A 185 -15.38 5.40 -4.26
CA GLY A 185 -15.95 4.45 -5.20
C GLY A 185 -16.99 5.14 -6.07
N ALA A 186 -18.21 4.58 -6.09
CA ALA A 186 -19.32 5.17 -6.85
C ALA A 186 -19.82 6.50 -6.25
N ASN A 187 -19.63 6.70 -4.94
CA ASN A 187 -19.98 7.92 -4.22
C ASN A 187 -19.03 8.14 -3.03
N ALA A 188 -19.13 9.31 -2.39
CA ALA A 188 -18.24 9.74 -1.31
C ALA A 188 -18.14 8.73 -0.14
N VAL A 189 -19.20 7.98 0.15
CA VAL A 189 -19.31 7.04 1.29
C VAL A 189 -19.13 5.58 0.90
N THR A 190 -18.73 5.31 -0.34
CA THR A 190 -18.39 3.96 -0.82
C THR A 190 -16.90 3.90 -1.13
N LYS A 191 -16.27 2.78 -0.75
CA LYS A 191 -14.87 2.52 -1.11
C LYS A 191 -14.76 2.14 -2.58
N SER A 192 -13.63 2.48 -3.20
CA SER A 192 -13.23 1.87 -4.47
C SER A 192 -13.12 0.35 -4.33
N THR A 193 -13.56 -0.39 -5.35
CA THR A 193 -13.55 -1.85 -5.34
C THR A 193 -12.21 -2.41 -5.81
N TYR A 194 -11.92 -3.66 -5.43
CA TYR A 194 -10.72 -4.35 -5.93
C TYR A 194 -10.71 -4.47 -7.47
N PRO A 195 -11.79 -4.90 -8.14
CA PRO A 195 -11.80 -5.02 -9.61
C PRO A 195 -11.54 -3.69 -10.32
N GLN A 196 -12.08 -2.58 -9.82
CA GLN A 196 -11.83 -1.25 -10.40
C GLN A 196 -10.36 -0.86 -10.35
N GLN A 197 -9.73 -0.96 -9.17
CA GLN A 197 -8.30 -0.66 -9.02
C GLN A 197 -7.42 -1.62 -9.85
N TYR A 198 -7.78 -2.91 -9.86
CA TYR A 198 -7.06 -3.92 -10.63
C TYR A 198 -7.13 -3.68 -12.13
N ALA A 199 -8.33 -3.36 -12.66
CA ALA A 199 -8.53 -3.06 -14.07
C ALA A 199 -7.76 -1.80 -14.49
N ALA A 200 -7.80 -0.74 -13.69
CA ALA A 200 -7.05 0.49 -13.94
C ALA A 200 -5.54 0.24 -14.05
N MET A 201 -4.98 -0.50 -13.09
CA MET A 201 -3.54 -0.82 -13.11
C MET A 201 -3.16 -1.72 -14.28
N ASN A 202 -4.00 -2.72 -14.58
CA ASN A 202 -3.78 -3.59 -15.74
C ASN A 202 -3.76 -2.82 -17.04
N GLU A 203 -4.67 -1.86 -17.20
CA GLU A 203 -4.73 -1.06 -18.42
C GLU A 203 -3.49 -0.19 -18.59
N VAL A 204 -3.02 0.47 -17.53
CA VAL A 204 -1.77 1.23 -17.56
C VAL A 204 -0.57 0.32 -17.87
N TYR A 205 -0.50 -0.86 -17.27
CA TYR A 205 0.59 -1.79 -17.53
C TYR A 205 0.55 -2.32 -18.97
N ARG A 206 -0.65 -2.54 -19.52
CA ARG A 206 -0.84 -2.94 -20.91
C ARG A 206 -0.38 -1.85 -21.88
N ILE A 207 -0.75 -0.58 -21.61
CA ILE A 207 -0.34 0.58 -22.42
C ILE A 207 1.19 0.73 -22.42
N LEU A 208 1.82 0.57 -21.25
CA LEU A 208 3.26 0.78 -21.07
C LEU A 208 4.11 -0.47 -21.34
N GLY A 209 3.49 -1.62 -21.64
CA GLY A 209 4.20 -2.90 -21.79
C GLY A 209 4.86 -3.42 -20.52
N VAL A 210 4.41 -2.99 -19.33
CA VAL A 210 4.98 -3.40 -18.04
C VAL A 210 4.52 -4.82 -17.70
N GLN A 211 5.48 -5.75 -17.72
CA GLN A 211 5.28 -7.12 -17.27
C GLN A 211 5.46 -7.18 -15.76
N SER A 212 4.34 -7.33 -15.04
CA SER A 212 4.38 -7.57 -13.60
C SER A 212 3.11 -8.28 -13.14
N SER A 213 3.26 -9.26 -12.26
CA SER A 213 2.18 -9.99 -11.59
C SER A 213 1.52 -9.16 -10.48
N VAL A 214 2.17 -8.08 -10.03
CA VAL A 214 1.70 -7.24 -8.92
C VAL A 214 0.95 -6.04 -9.44
N LYS A 215 -0.36 -6.02 -9.16
CA LYS A 215 -1.24 -4.93 -9.60
C LYS A 215 -1.68 -4.03 -8.43
N THR A 216 -2.20 -4.61 -7.35
CA THR A 216 -2.76 -3.85 -6.22
C THR A 216 -1.89 -3.88 -4.95
N GLN A 217 -0.62 -4.29 -5.07
CA GLN A 217 0.32 -4.32 -3.94
C GLN A 217 1.72 -3.77 -4.26
N PRO A 218 1.89 -2.80 -5.18
CA PRO A 218 3.23 -2.35 -5.59
C PRO A 218 4.03 -1.81 -4.41
N GLY A 219 3.45 -0.92 -3.60
CA GLY A 219 4.14 -0.33 -2.45
C GLY A 219 4.60 -1.34 -1.41
N ARG A 220 3.76 -2.32 -1.08
CA ARG A 220 4.14 -3.41 -0.14
C ARG A 220 5.35 -4.20 -0.63
N LYS A 221 5.49 -4.40 -1.93
CA LYS A 221 6.60 -5.18 -2.48
C LYS A 221 7.84 -4.31 -2.65
N GLN A 222 7.67 -3.06 -3.05
CA GLN A 222 8.76 -2.10 -3.12
C GLN A 222 9.37 -1.82 -1.73
N ALA A 223 8.58 -1.93 -0.67
CA ALA A 223 9.07 -1.86 0.71
C ALA A 223 10.21 -2.85 1.01
N SER A 224 10.18 -4.06 0.42
CA SER A 224 11.26 -5.03 0.60
C SER A 224 12.58 -4.60 -0.05
N ALA A 225 12.55 -3.65 -0.99
CA ALA A 225 13.77 -3.07 -1.55
C ALA A 225 14.34 -1.94 -0.70
N ALA A 226 13.59 -1.42 0.29
CA ALA A 226 14.11 -0.39 1.19
C ALA A 226 15.22 -0.95 2.11
N GLU A 227 15.15 -2.23 2.51
CA GLU A 227 16.23 -2.89 3.26
C GLU A 227 17.54 -2.92 2.45
N ASN A 228 17.45 -3.13 1.13
CA ASN A 228 18.62 -3.08 0.23
C ASN A 228 19.23 -1.66 0.14
N LYS A 229 18.48 -0.62 0.53
CA LYS A 229 18.92 0.78 0.55
C LYS A 229 19.37 1.26 1.93
N GLY A 230 19.25 0.43 2.97
CA GLY A 230 19.74 0.73 4.31
C GLY A 230 18.66 0.90 5.38
N ALA A 231 17.38 0.86 5.02
CA ALA A 231 16.30 0.91 6.00
C ALA A 231 16.30 -0.31 6.93
N SER A 232 16.01 -0.11 8.21
CA SER A 232 15.94 -1.23 9.16
C SER A 232 14.72 -2.12 8.90
N ALA A 233 14.89 -3.43 9.03
CA ALA A 233 13.77 -4.39 8.90
C ALA A 233 12.61 -4.05 9.86
N SER A 234 12.90 -3.52 11.05
CA SER A 234 11.89 -3.05 12.01
C SER A 234 11.07 -1.88 11.50
N SER A 235 11.69 -0.95 10.77
CA SER A 235 11.00 0.20 10.20
C SER A 235 10.17 -0.20 8.98
N VAL A 236 10.72 -1.09 8.12
CA VAL A 236 9.98 -1.64 6.98
C VAL A 236 8.76 -2.41 7.46
N ASP A 237 8.92 -3.20 8.52
CA ASP A 237 7.82 -3.91 9.16
C ASP A 237 6.76 -2.97 9.74
N ARG A 238 7.15 -1.83 10.28
CA ARG A 238 6.22 -0.86 10.85
C ARG A 238 5.46 -0.10 9.77
N GLN A 239 6.16 0.47 8.79
CA GLN A 239 5.57 1.21 7.67
C GLN A 239 4.64 0.31 6.84
N SER A 240 5.04 -0.95 6.63
CA SER A 240 4.27 -1.91 5.82
C SER A 240 3.20 -2.69 6.61
N HIS A 241 3.05 -2.41 7.91
CA HIS A 241 2.12 -3.11 8.81
C HIS A 241 2.36 -4.64 8.88
N TRP A 242 3.63 -5.06 8.91
CA TRP A 242 4.05 -6.46 9.09
C TRP A 242 4.40 -6.79 10.54
N ALA A 243 4.76 -5.79 11.34
CA ALA A 243 5.09 -5.95 12.75
C ALA A 243 3.96 -6.69 13.49
N THR A 244 4.26 -7.90 13.96
CA THR A 244 3.32 -8.75 14.72
C THR A 244 3.63 -8.73 16.23
N LYS A 245 4.70 -8.02 16.64
CA LYS A 245 5.20 -8.03 18.02
C LYS A 245 4.44 -7.03 18.92
N SER A 246 4.16 -7.47 20.15
CA SER A 246 3.36 -6.76 21.16
C SER A 246 4.00 -5.50 21.75
N ARG A 247 5.32 -5.27 21.59
CA ARG A 247 5.99 -4.05 22.10
C ARG A 247 5.61 -2.76 21.35
N VAL A 248 4.88 -2.86 20.24
CA VAL A 248 4.24 -1.70 19.58
C VAL A 248 3.00 -1.24 20.36
N GLY A 249 2.51 -2.06 21.29
CA GLY A 249 1.51 -1.69 22.29
C GLY A 249 2.06 -0.67 23.29
N ALA A 250 1.29 0.40 23.49
CA ALA A 250 1.48 1.53 24.39
C ALA A 250 2.64 2.51 24.12
N TYR A 251 3.87 2.09 23.82
CA TYR A 251 5.03 3.01 23.88
C TYR A 251 5.66 3.42 22.53
N ALA A 252 5.46 2.67 21.44
CA ALA A 252 6.01 3.00 20.11
C ALA A 252 5.00 3.64 19.15
N LYS A 253 3.84 4.07 19.66
CA LYS A 253 2.71 4.60 18.88
C LYS A 253 2.96 5.98 18.25
N HIS A 254 4.01 6.68 18.71
CA HIS A 254 4.26 8.08 18.36
C HIS A 254 5.55 8.30 17.57
N SER A 255 6.27 7.24 17.20
CA SER A 255 7.49 7.37 16.39
C SER A 255 7.23 6.99 14.93
N ILE A 256 7.68 7.84 14.02
CA ILE A 256 7.57 7.66 12.57
C ILE A 256 8.81 6.89 12.08
N PRO A 257 8.69 5.88 11.21
CA PRO A 257 9.84 5.17 10.63
C PRO A 257 10.54 6.00 9.55
N PHE A 258 11.26 7.04 9.98
CA PHE A 258 11.93 8.00 9.08
C PHE A 258 12.92 7.35 8.11
N ASP A 259 13.63 6.30 8.52
CA ASP A 259 14.58 5.55 7.69
C ASP A 259 13.92 4.87 6.48
N CYS A 260 12.62 4.54 6.55
CA CYS A 260 11.89 4.03 5.40
C CYS A 260 11.41 5.12 4.44
N ASP A 261 11.05 6.29 4.97
CA ASP A 261 10.52 7.39 4.17
C ASP A 261 11.61 8.11 3.38
N LEU A 262 12.84 8.18 3.92
CA LEU A 262 14.00 8.80 3.27
C LEU A 262 14.37 8.09 1.96
N ASP A 263 14.36 6.75 1.98
CA ASP A 263 14.78 5.93 0.84
C ASP A 263 13.69 5.70 -0.21
N GLN A 264 12.42 5.70 0.22
CA GLN A 264 11.27 5.48 -0.67
C GLN A 264 10.83 6.75 -1.39
N ASN A 265 10.97 7.91 -0.75
CA ASN A 265 10.60 9.18 -1.35
C ASN A 265 11.80 9.93 -1.97
N GLN A 266 13.01 9.34 -1.94
CA GLN A 266 14.27 10.06 -2.23
C GLN A 266 14.21 11.46 -1.62
N ALA A 267 13.79 11.51 -0.34
CA ALA A 267 13.83 12.75 0.39
C ALA A 267 15.31 12.96 0.68
N ASP A 268 15.98 13.58 -0.27
CA ASP A 268 17.26 14.22 -0.05
C ASP A 268 17.10 15.07 1.21
N ILE A 269 17.59 14.57 2.35
CA ILE A 269 18.27 15.44 3.31
C ILE A 269 19.58 15.84 2.63
N ILE A 270 19.45 16.57 1.53
CA ILE A 270 20.49 17.42 1.04
C ILE A 270 20.13 18.77 1.64
N TYR A 271 20.83 19.09 2.73
CA TYR A 271 21.29 20.46 2.92
C TYR A 271 21.83 20.93 1.58
N HIS A 272 21.01 21.56 0.73
CA HIS A 272 21.39 22.49 -0.33
C HIS A 272 20.14 22.88 -1.14
N VAL A 273 19.78 24.18 -1.07
CA VAL A 273 19.63 25.09 -2.24
C VAL A 273 18.43 24.70 -3.17
N LEU A 274 17.28 25.38 -3.19
CA LEU A 274 17.01 26.81 -3.41
C LEU A 274 15.58 27.19 -2.98
N CYS A 275 15.44 28.49 -2.73
CA CYS A 275 14.27 29.37 -2.68
C CYS A 275 12.96 28.84 -3.31
#